data_AF-A0A419SKK6-F1
#
_entry.id   AF-A0A419SKK6-F1
#
_cell.length_a   1.000
_cell.length_b   1.000
_cell.length_c   1.000
_cell.angle_alpha   90.00
_cell.angle_beta   90.00
_cell.angle_gamma   90.00
#
_symmetry.space_group_name_H-M   'P 1'
#
loop_
_entity.id
_entity.type
_entity.pdbx_description
1 polymer ?
#
loop_
_entity_poly.entity_id
_entity_poly.type
_entity_poly.pdbx_seq_one_letter_code
_entity_poly.pdbx_strand_id
1 'polypeptide(L)'
;MLEFSIISVIISLLVGVFLSVRAKKKVKVDKGFKINYFGLSYRRKMIRTIINFPVVASLLFAMNYFRYWSLKTVLLWGLLFFLVNMVQLLYNYNKWKRHEA
;
A
#
# COMPACT_ATOMS: atom_id res chain seq x y z
N MET A 1 9.22 3.71 -20.32
CA MET A 1 8.78 2.81 -19.22
C MET A 1 8.74 3.49 -17.86
N LEU A 2 9.77 4.25 -17.46
CA LEU A 2 9.75 5.00 -16.19
C LEU A 2 8.61 6.02 -16.14
N GLU A 3 8.40 6.80 -17.20
CA GLU A 3 7.31 7.78 -17.31
C GLU A 3 5.92 7.17 -17.10
N PHE A 4 5.64 6.04 -17.75
CA PHE A 4 4.39 5.29 -17.54
C PHE A 4 4.19 4.86 -16.09
N SER A 5 5.25 4.44 -15.40
CA SER A 5 5.17 4.08 -13.98
C SER A 5 4.89 5.29 -13.08
N ILE A 6 5.46 6.45 -13.38
CA ILE A 6 5.20 7.69 -12.65
C ILE A 6 3.74 8.12 -12.83
N ILE A 7 3.22 8.08 -14.06
CA ILE A 7 1.81 8.39 -14.36
C ILE A 7 0.89 7.43 -13.57
N SER A 8 1.19 6.14 -13.55
CA SER A 8 0.41 5.15 -12.78
C SER A 8 0.39 5.44 -11.29
N VAL A 9 1.52 5.88 -10.71
CA VAL A 9 1.61 6.29 -9.30
C VAL A 9 0.75 7.51 -9.03
N ILE A 10 0.79 8.53 -9.90
CA ILE A 10 -0.04 9.74 -9.77
C ILE A 10 -1.53 9.37 -9.78
N ILE A 11 -1.96 8.57 -10.75
CA ILE A 11 -3.36 8.11 -10.84
C ILE A 11 -3.75 7.34 -9.57
N SER A 12 -2.89 6.45 -9.09
CA SER A 12 -3.14 5.66 -7.87
C SER A 12 -3.30 6.55 -6.63
N LEU A 13 -2.49 7.61 -6.51
CA LEU A 13 -2.61 8.60 -5.44
C LEU A 13 -3.93 9.37 -5.53
N LEU A 14 -4.32 9.83 -6.71
CA LEU A 14 -5.59 10.54 -6.93
C LEU A 14 -6.80 9.68 -6.55
N VAL A 15 -6.83 8.43 -7.02
CA VAL A 15 -7.87 7.46 -6.65
C VAL A 15 -7.85 7.19 -5.14
N GLY A 16 -6.67 7.08 -4.54
CA GLY A 16 -6.51 6.93 -3.09
C GLY A 16 -7.12 8.09 -2.31
N VAL A 17 -6.83 9.34 -2.69
CA VAL A 17 -7.40 10.54 -2.07
C VAL A 17 -8.92 10.53 -2.19
N PHE A 18 -9.45 10.26 -3.38
CA PHE A 18 -10.90 10.20 -3.61
C PHE A 18 -11.59 9.14 -2.72
N LEU A 19 -11.02 7.94 -2.64
CA LEU A 19 -11.54 6.86 -1.79
C LEU A 19 -11.44 7.18 -0.30
N SER A 20 -10.40 7.92 0.11
CA SER A 20 -10.19 8.39 1.49
C SER A 20 -11.28 9.38 1.91
N VAL A 21 -11.57 10.36 1.06
CA VAL A 21 -12.63 11.35 1.32
C VAL A 21 -13.99 10.66 1.48
N ARG A 22 -14.31 9.69 0.62
CA ARG A 22 -15.57 8.92 0.71
C ARG A 22 -15.68 8.04 1.96
N ALA A 23 -14.56 7.69 2.59
CA ALA A 23 -14.53 6.80 3.75
C ALA A 23 -14.52 7.53 5.10
N LYS A 24 -14.17 8.83 5.16
CA LYS A 24 -13.94 9.59 6.40
C LYS A 24 -15.07 9.51 7.44
N LYS A 25 -16.33 9.42 7.00
CA LYS A 25 -17.52 9.41 7.89
C LYS A 25 -18.14 8.03 8.10
N LYS A 26 -17.52 6.96 7.58
CA LYS A 26 -18.08 5.61 7.64
C LYS A 26 -17.45 4.83 8.79
N VAL A 27 -18.26 4.03 9.47
CA VAL A 27 -17.77 3.08 10.48
C VAL A 27 -16.79 2.11 9.84
N LYS A 28 -15.68 1.86 10.54
CA LYS A 28 -14.63 0.96 10.06
C LYS A 28 -15.06 -0.49 10.16
N VAL A 29 -14.72 -1.26 9.13
CA VAL A 29 -15.12 -2.66 8.99
C VAL A 29 -13.95 -3.59 9.33
N ASP A 30 -14.12 -4.39 10.38
CA ASP A 30 -13.10 -5.33 10.87
C ASP A 30 -13.35 -6.80 10.44
N LYS A 31 -14.59 -7.17 10.12
CA LYS A 31 -14.98 -8.51 9.62
C LYS A 31 -15.81 -8.38 8.33
N GLY A 32 -15.85 -9.44 7.51
CA GLY A 32 -16.55 -9.42 6.21
C GLY A 32 -15.75 -8.76 5.08
N PHE A 33 -16.36 -8.61 3.91
CA PHE A 33 -15.68 -8.11 2.71
C PHE A 33 -15.73 -6.57 2.60
N LYS A 34 -14.58 -5.94 2.36
CA LYS A 34 -14.49 -4.50 2.10
C LYS A 34 -13.33 -4.20 1.16
N ILE A 35 -13.64 -3.61 0.01
CA ILE A 35 -12.65 -3.25 -1.01
C ILE A 35 -11.89 -1.98 -0.60
N ASN A 36 -12.62 -0.89 -0.31
CA ASN A 36 -12.01 0.40 0.02
C ASN A 36 -11.16 0.30 1.30
N TYR A 37 -9.84 0.42 1.12
CA TYR A 37 -8.84 0.36 2.17
C TYR A 37 -9.13 1.35 3.30
N PHE A 38 -9.55 2.58 3.00
CA PHE A 38 -9.74 3.62 4.01
C PHE A 38 -10.84 3.29 5.03
N GLY A 39 -11.84 2.49 4.63
CA GLY A 39 -12.94 2.04 5.48
C GLY A 39 -12.65 0.80 6.33
N LEU A 40 -11.42 0.29 6.34
CA LEU A 40 -11.02 -0.85 7.16
C LEU A 40 -10.60 -0.43 8.58
N SER A 41 -10.73 -1.36 9.53
CA SER A 41 -10.10 -1.30 10.86
C SER A 41 -8.58 -1.19 10.74
N TYR A 42 -7.94 -0.59 11.76
CA TYR A 42 -6.48 -0.47 11.78
C TYR A 42 -5.78 -1.83 11.82
N ARG A 43 -6.35 -2.82 12.54
CA ARG A 43 -5.84 -4.20 12.54
C ARG A 43 -5.77 -4.80 11.13
N ARG A 44 -6.86 -4.71 10.36
CA ARG A 44 -6.91 -5.24 8.99
C ARG A 44 -5.97 -4.51 8.05
N LYS A 45 -5.81 -3.20 8.22
CA LYS A 45 -4.86 -2.42 7.43
C LYS A 45 -3.43 -2.92 7.63
N MET A 46 -3.03 -3.23 8.87
CA MET A 46 -1.71 -3.84 9.15
C MET A 46 -1.54 -5.19 8.45
N ILE A 47 -2.52 -6.09 8.59
CA ILE A 47 -2.45 -7.43 7.96
C ILE A 47 -2.30 -7.30 6.44
N ARG A 48 -3.06 -6.39 5.81
CA ARG A 48 -2.92 -6.11 4.37
C ARG A 48 -1.56 -5.55 4.01
N THR A 49 -0.98 -4.66 4.81
CA THR A 49 0.38 -4.14 4.59
C THR A 49 1.42 -5.26 4.61
N ILE A 50 1.31 -6.21 5.54
CA ILE A 50 2.21 -7.37 5.62
C ILE A 50 2.02 -8.31 4.43
N ILE A 51 0.77 -8.64 4.08
CA ILE A 51 0.46 -9.54 2.93
C ILE A 51 0.85 -8.91 1.59
N ASN A 52 0.71 -7.60 1.45
CA ASN A 52 1.11 -6.91 0.21
C ASN A 52 2.62 -6.90 0.01
N PHE A 53 3.41 -7.03 1.07
CA PHE A 53 4.86 -7.01 0.98
C PHE A 53 5.44 -8.09 0.05
N PRO A 54 5.15 -9.40 0.22
CA PRO A 54 5.63 -10.42 -0.70
C PRO A 54 5.10 -10.23 -2.12
N VAL A 55 3.86 -9.77 -2.30
CA VAL A 55 3.28 -9.51 -3.63
C VAL A 55 4.09 -8.45 -4.38
N VAL A 56 4.38 -7.31 -3.73
CA VAL A 56 5.18 -6.25 -4.34
C VAL A 56 6.62 -6.70 -4.60
N ALA A 57 7.22 -7.47 -3.69
CA ALA A 57 8.55 -8.02 -3.87
C ALA A 57 8.62 -8.96 -5.09
N SER A 58 7.64 -9.86 -5.26
CA SER A 58 7.55 -10.74 -6.44
C SER A 58 7.38 -9.97 -7.74
N LEU A 59 6.57 -8.90 -7.74
CA LEU A 59 6.41 -8.05 -8.92
C LEU A 59 7.71 -7.33 -9.29
N LEU A 60 8.42 -6.76 -8.31
CA LEU A 60 9.71 -6.10 -8.54
C LEU A 60 10.77 -7.07 -9.07
N PHE A 61 10.79 -8.29 -8.53
CA PHE A 61 11.66 -9.36 -9.03
C PHE A 61 11.33 -9.70 -10.49
N ALA A 62 10.05 -9.89 -10.83
CA ALA A 62 9.64 -10.16 -12.20
C ALA A 62 10.03 -9.03 -13.17
N MET A 63 9.88 -7.76 -12.76
CA MET A 63 10.28 -6.60 -13.58
C MET A 63 11.78 -6.61 -13.90
N ASN A 64 12.62 -7.08 -12.98
CA ASN A 64 14.05 -7.23 -13.23
C ASN A 64 14.36 -8.48 -14.08
N TYR A 65 13.74 -9.62 -13.77
CA TYR A 65 13.96 -10.89 -14.46
C TYR A 65 13.68 -10.80 -15.96
N PHE A 66 12.57 -10.17 -16.33
CA PHE A 66 12.20 -9.93 -17.74
C PHE A 66 12.93 -8.72 -18.37
N ARG A 67 13.93 -8.16 -17.68
CA ARG A 67 14.72 -7.00 -18.12
C ARG A 67 13.90 -5.75 -18.46
N TYR A 68 12.69 -5.63 -17.92
CA TYR A 68 11.90 -4.40 -18.09
C TYR A 68 12.57 -3.23 -17.38
N TRP A 69 13.07 -3.45 -16.16
CA TRP A 69 13.77 -2.43 -15.37
C TRP A 69 15.19 -2.83 -15.01
N SER A 70 16.09 -1.84 -15.03
CA SER A 70 17.45 -2.01 -14.53
C SER A 70 17.45 -2.35 -13.03
N LEU A 71 18.50 -3.03 -12.56
CA LEU A 71 18.66 -3.34 -11.13
C LEU A 71 18.59 -2.08 -10.27
N LYS A 72 19.22 -0.97 -10.72
CA LYS A 72 19.17 0.33 -10.02
C LYS A 72 17.73 0.83 -9.87
N THR A 73 16.93 0.76 -10.93
CA THR A 73 15.52 1.18 -10.91
C THR A 73 14.70 0.32 -9.95
N VAL A 74 14.89 -1.00 -9.97
CA VAL A 74 14.18 -1.95 -9.09
C VAL A 74 14.53 -1.71 -7.62
N LEU A 75 15.81 -1.49 -7.30
CA LEU A 75 16.25 -1.19 -5.94
C LEU A 75 15.69 0.14 -5.43
N LEU A 76 15.66 1.18 -6.27
CA LEU A 76 15.11 2.49 -5.90
C LEU A 76 13.61 2.40 -5.58
N TRP A 77 12.83 1.75 -6.44
CA TRP A 77 11.41 1.50 -6.19
C TRP A 77 11.20 0.59 -4.98
N GLY A 78 12.00 -0.46 -4.84
CA GLY A 78 11.94 -1.38 -3.70
C GLY A 78 12.16 -0.67 -2.36
N LEU A 79 13.17 0.19 -2.29
CA LEU A 79 13.44 1.00 -1.10
C LEU A 79 12.27 1.95 -0.78
N LEU A 80 11.75 2.64 -1.80
CA LEU A 80 10.61 3.55 -1.64
C LEU A 80 9.36 2.81 -1.12
N PHE A 81 9.03 1.66 -1.73
CA PHE A 81 7.91 0.82 -1.27
C PHE A 81 8.14 0.31 0.16
N PHE A 82 9.35 -0.11 0.50
CA PHE A 82 9.69 -0.57 1.85
C PHE A 82 9.44 0.52 2.89
N LEU A 83 9.96 1.73 2.66
CA LEU A 83 9.79 2.86 3.58
C LEU A 83 8.32 3.24 3.78
N VAL A 84 7.55 3.33 2.69
CA VAL A 84 6.11 3.63 2.76
C VAL A 84 5.35 2.56 3.55
N ASN A 85 5.65 1.27 3.32
CA ASN A 85 5.00 0.19 4.06
C ASN A 85 5.39 0.18 5.55
N MET A 86 6.64 0.51 5.90
CA MET A 86 7.04 0.64 7.30
C MET A 86 6.31 1.76 8.03
N VAL A 87 6.24 2.96 7.43
CA VAL A 87 5.48 4.08 7.99
C VAL A 87 4.01 3.68 8.18
N GLN A 88 3.43 3.02 7.18
CA GLN A 88 2.05 2.57 7.22
C GLN A 88 1.81 1.50 8.30
N LEU A 89 2.73 0.56 8.46
CA LEU A 89 2.65 -0.49 9.47
C LEU A 89 2.69 0.10 10.88
N LEU A 90 3.67 0.98 11.15
CA LEU A 90 3.82 1.65 12.44
C LEU A 90 2.62 2.54 12.78
N TYR A 91 2.13 3.32 11.80
CA TYR A 91 0.95 4.16 11.99
C TYR A 91 -0.29 3.33 12.34
N ASN A 92 -0.56 2.27 11.58
CA ASN A 92 -1.72 1.43 11.83
C ASN A 92 -1.59 0.64 13.14
N TYR A 93 -0.40 0.17 13.51
CA TYR A 93 -0.15 -0.48 14.80
C TYR A 93 -0.44 0.46 15.97
N ASN A 94 0.11 1.67 15.94
CA ASN A 94 -0.12 2.66 16.99
C ASN A 94 -1.60 3.03 17.12
N LYS A 95 -2.32 3.11 15.98
CA LYS A 95 -3.74 3.42 15.98
C LYS A 95 -4.61 2.25 16.41
N TRP A 96 -4.25 1.01 16.06
CA TRP A 96 -4.92 -0.19 16.54
C TRP A 96 -4.82 -0.28 18.06
N LYS A 97 -3.61 -0.15 18.62
CA LYS A 97 -3.35 -0.20 20.07
C LYS A 97 -4.02 0.92 20.88
N ARG A 98 -4.38 2.04 20.25
CA ARG A 98 -5.01 3.18 20.93
C ARG A 98 -6.53 3.19 20.88
N HIS A 99 -7.13 2.50 19.90
CA HIS A 99 -8.55 2.66 19.57
C HIS A 99 -9.32 1.34 19.38
N GLU A 100 -8.63 0.22 19.20
CA GLU A 100 -9.24 -1.06 18.80
C GLU A 100 -8.74 -2.27 19.63
N ALA A 101 -7.69 -2.12 20.44
CA ALA A 101 -7.16 -3.10 21.38
C ALA A 101 -6.91 -2.41 22.72
#